data_AF-A0A2A2UWJ4-F1
#
_entry.id   AF-A0A2A2UWJ4-F1
#
_cell.length_a   1.000
_cell.length_b   1.000
_cell.length_c   1.000
_cell.angle_alpha   90.00
_cell.angle_beta   90.00
_cell.angle_gamma   90.00
#
_symmetry.space_group_name_H-M   'P 1'
#
loop_
_entity.id
_entity.type
_entity.pdbx_description
1 polymer ?
#
loop_
_entity_poly.entity_id
_entity_poly.type
_entity_poly.pdbx_seq_one_letter_code
_entity_poly.pdbx_strand_id
1 'polypeptide(L)'
;MNNIYIRNRDEFRRVLKFDLKKGPLDEMYLHEALNVDIEKKASYINLSGDFWGVFASEEGPILFNNNSLYKLSDKNLKLQHEPSLDSYSFRVYYEGLLVCEKKYNRWKDLDVDPWSDESFVDIFIWISERYNNKDFITLWTI
;
A
#
# COMPACT_ATOMS: atom_id res chain seq x y z
N MET A 1 0.63 -10.31 -20.54
CA MET A 1 0.34 -9.03 -19.85
C MET A 1 0.56 -9.28 -18.38
N ASN A 2 1.54 -8.61 -17.75
CA ASN A 2 1.80 -8.75 -16.30
C ASN A 2 1.00 -7.69 -15.54
N ASN A 3 -0.32 -7.79 -15.64
CA ASN A 3 -1.21 -6.93 -14.88
C ASN A 3 -1.67 -7.69 -13.64
N ILE A 4 -1.75 -7.00 -12.51
CA ILE A 4 -2.40 -7.46 -11.30
C ILE A 4 -3.59 -6.56 -10.99
N TYR A 5 -4.58 -7.12 -10.33
CA TYR A 5 -5.78 -6.40 -9.89
C TYR A 5 -5.77 -6.33 -8.37
N ILE A 6 -5.64 -5.13 -7.83
CA ILE A 6 -5.45 -4.91 -6.41
C ILE A 6 -6.74 -4.30 -5.85
N ARG A 7 -7.23 -4.80 -4.73
CA ARG A 7 -8.41 -4.22 -4.07
C ARG A 7 -8.03 -3.03 -3.20
N ASN A 8 -8.86 -1.99 -3.21
CA ASN A 8 -8.65 -0.85 -2.33
C ASN A 8 -8.97 -1.27 -0.89
N ARG A 9 -8.11 -0.86 0.05
CA ARG A 9 -8.20 -1.20 1.47
C ARG A 9 -9.26 -0.38 2.19
N ASP A 10 -9.45 0.87 1.79
CA ASP A 10 -10.35 1.82 2.44
C ASP A 10 -11.72 1.78 1.75
N GLU A 11 -11.72 1.76 0.41
CA GLU A 11 -12.92 1.67 -0.41
C GLU A 11 -13.07 0.27 -1.03
N PHE A 12 -13.52 -0.73 -0.27
CA PHE A 12 -13.63 -2.14 -0.73
C PHE A 12 -14.38 -2.37 -2.05
N ARG A 13 -15.07 -1.37 -2.59
CA ARG A 13 -15.76 -1.39 -3.89
C ARG A 13 -14.88 -0.92 -5.06
N ARG A 14 -13.61 -0.55 -4.83
CA ARG A 14 -12.65 -0.10 -5.84
C ARG A 14 -11.58 -1.14 -6.08
N VAL A 15 -11.15 -1.26 -7.33
CA VAL A 15 -10.10 -2.15 -7.80
C VAL A 15 -9.15 -1.38 -8.70
N LEU A 16 -7.85 -1.50 -8.45
CA LEU A 16 -6.81 -0.92 -9.28
C LEU A 16 -6.25 -1.96 -10.24
N LYS A 17 -6.29 -1.67 -11.52
CA LYS A 17 -5.53 -2.38 -12.55
C LYS A 17 -4.11 -1.83 -12.56
N PHE A 18 -3.15 -2.65 -12.19
CA PHE A 18 -1.75 -2.27 -12.05
C PHE A 18 -0.88 -3.08 -13.01
N ASP A 19 -0.05 -2.43 -13.81
CA ASP A 19 0.96 -3.08 -14.66
C ASP A 19 2.29 -3.06 -13.92
N LEU A 20 2.91 -4.24 -13.75
CA LEU A 20 4.15 -4.37 -12.95
C LEU A 20 5.33 -3.54 -13.47
N LYS A 21 5.29 -3.04 -14.72
CA LYS A 21 6.32 -2.18 -15.31
C LYS A 21 5.90 -0.71 -15.41
N LYS A 22 4.60 -0.45 -15.59
CA LYS A 22 4.08 0.90 -15.84
C LYS A 22 3.40 1.55 -14.65
N GLY A 23 3.08 0.79 -13.60
CA GLY A 23 2.35 1.27 -12.44
C GLY A 23 0.82 1.20 -12.60
N PRO A 24 0.07 2.03 -11.86
CA PRO A 24 -1.39 2.14 -11.95
C PRO A 24 -1.80 2.49 -13.38
N LEU A 25 -2.72 1.71 -13.95
CA LEU A 25 -3.28 1.98 -15.27
C LEU A 25 -4.68 2.58 -15.19
N ASP A 26 -5.52 2.03 -14.31
CA ASP A 26 -6.93 2.40 -14.21
C ASP A 26 -7.51 1.97 -12.85
N GLU A 27 -8.42 2.77 -12.30
CA GLU A 27 -9.18 2.46 -11.09
C GLU A 27 -10.66 2.33 -11.45
N MET A 28 -11.22 1.15 -11.17
CA MET A 28 -12.60 0.81 -11.53
C MET A 28 -13.39 0.33 -10.32
N TYR A 29 -14.71 0.32 -10.43
CA TYR A 29 -15.55 -0.34 -9.44
C TYR A 29 -15.42 -1.86 -9.54
N LEU A 30 -15.57 -2.54 -8.40
CA LEU A 30 -15.49 -3.98 -8.28
C LEU A 30 -16.47 -4.72 -9.22
N HIS A 31 -17.64 -4.12 -9.47
CA HIS A 31 -18.64 -4.71 -10.37
C HIS A 31 -18.28 -4.54 -11.85
N GLU A 32 -17.34 -3.67 -12.20
CA GLU A 32 -16.82 -3.48 -13.56
C GLU A 32 -15.65 -4.45 -13.84
N ALA A 33 -14.96 -4.87 -12.79
CA ALA A 33 -13.88 -5.88 -12.81
C ALA A 33 -14.43 -7.33 -12.95
N LEU A 34 -15.36 -7.56 -13.88
CA LEU A 34 -15.93 -8.88 -14.11
C LEU A 34 -14.89 -9.82 -14.73
N ASN A 35 -14.73 -11.01 -14.16
CA ASN A 35 -13.79 -12.06 -14.60
C ASN A 35 -12.30 -11.75 -14.43
N VAL A 36 -11.91 -10.89 -13.47
CA VAL A 36 -10.51 -10.73 -13.09
C VAL A 36 -10.24 -11.36 -11.72
N ASP A 37 -9.11 -12.03 -11.60
CA ASP A 37 -8.63 -12.52 -10.31
C ASP A 37 -8.01 -11.34 -9.54
N ILE A 38 -8.59 -11.03 -8.38
CA ILE A 38 -8.07 -10.01 -7.47
C ILE A 38 -6.96 -10.64 -6.63
N GLU A 39 -5.81 -9.98 -6.60
CA GLU A 39 -4.66 -10.42 -5.83
C GLU A 39 -4.94 -10.42 -4.33
N LYS A 40 -4.84 -11.61 -3.72
CA LYS A 40 -5.14 -11.80 -2.28
C LYS A 40 -4.07 -11.21 -1.37
N LYS A 41 -2.81 -11.19 -1.82
CA LYS A 41 -1.68 -10.60 -1.11
C LYS A 41 -1.31 -9.26 -1.75
N ALA A 42 -2.30 -8.43 -1.96
CA ALA A 42 -2.11 -7.07 -2.42
C ALA A 42 -3.22 -6.16 -1.88
N SER A 43 -2.87 -4.92 -1.57
CA SER A 43 -3.82 -3.90 -1.13
C SER A 43 -3.29 -2.53 -1.50
N TYR A 44 -4.19 -1.61 -1.84
CA TYR A 44 -3.83 -0.22 -2.13
C TYR A 44 -4.82 0.76 -1.51
N ILE A 45 -4.43 2.03 -1.47
CA ILE A 45 -5.30 3.18 -1.17
C ILE A 45 -5.06 4.25 -2.25
N ASN A 46 -6.05 5.12 -2.42
CA ASN A 46 -5.99 6.27 -3.32
C ASN A 46 -6.17 7.54 -2.51
N LEU A 47 -5.12 8.35 -2.38
CA LEU A 47 -5.15 9.58 -1.62
C LEU A 47 -5.12 10.79 -2.55
N SER A 48 -6.28 11.14 -3.09
CA SER A 48 -6.48 12.25 -4.03
C SER A 48 -5.66 12.09 -5.32
N GLY A 49 -5.64 10.89 -5.90
CA GLY A 49 -4.92 10.56 -7.14
C GLY A 49 -3.53 9.98 -6.92
N ASP A 50 -3.03 9.96 -5.68
CA ASP A 50 -1.80 9.26 -5.33
C ASP A 50 -2.10 7.82 -4.92
N PHE A 51 -1.72 6.87 -5.77
CA PHE A 51 -1.89 5.45 -5.48
C PHE A 51 -0.73 4.93 -4.65
N TRP A 52 -1.06 4.40 -3.47
CA TRP A 52 -0.11 3.75 -2.57
C TRP A 52 -0.56 2.34 -2.29
N GLY A 53 0.36 1.39 -2.22
CA GLY A 53 -0.02 0.05 -1.84
C GLY A 53 1.14 -0.91 -1.74
N VAL A 54 0.81 -2.16 -1.46
CA VAL A 54 1.77 -3.25 -1.45
C VAL A 54 1.20 -4.43 -2.22
N PHE A 55 2.07 -5.18 -2.89
CA PHE A 55 1.74 -6.48 -3.45
C PHE A 55 2.88 -7.47 -3.21
N ALA A 56 2.54 -8.75 -3.12
CA ALA A 56 3.51 -9.84 -3.00
C ALA A 56 4.23 -10.10 -4.34
N SER A 57 5.50 -10.51 -4.29
CA SER A 57 6.29 -10.88 -5.47
C SER A 57 7.27 -12.02 -5.16
N GLU A 58 7.87 -12.61 -6.19
CA GLU A 58 8.90 -13.67 -6.05
C GLU A 58 10.12 -13.22 -5.24
N GLU A 59 10.35 -11.92 -5.22
CA GLU A 59 11.49 -11.31 -4.54
C GLU A 59 11.14 -10.83 -3.12
N GLY A 60 9.86 -10.91 -2.73
CA GLY A 60 9.31 -10.35 -1.51
C GLY A 60 8.30 -9.24 -1.78
N PRO A 61 7.63 -8.71 -0.74
CA PRO A 61 6.61 -7.69 -0.92
C PRO A 61 7.19 -6.38 -1.46
N ILE A 62 6.46 -5.77 -2.39
CA ILE A 62 6.80 -4.52 -3.05
C ILE A 62 5.84 -3.44 -2.60
N LEU A 63 6.36 -2.39 -1.95
CA LEU A 63 5.65 -1.13 -1.74
C LEU A 63 5.68 -0.34 -3.05
N PHE A 64 4.55 0.19 -3.46
CA PHE A 64 4.48 1.10 -4.58
C PHE A 64 3.90 2.46 -4.19
N ASN A 65 4.39 3.50 -4.87
CA ASN A 65 3.79 4.81 -4.96
C ASN A 65 3.72 5.15 -6.44
N ASN A 66 2.52 5.16 -7.00
CA ASN A 66 2.30 5.30 -8.44
C ASN A 66 3.24 4.32 -9.19
N ASN A 67 4.18 4.84 -9.98
CA ASN A 67 5.10 4.05 -10.78
C ASN A 67 6.41 3.69 -10.05
N SER A 68 6.61 4.21 -8.84
CA SER A 68 7.79 3.92 -8.02
C SER A 68 7.59 2.62 -7.26
N LEU A 69 8.57 1.72 -7.31
CA LEU A 69 8.53 0.41 -6.67
C LEU A 69 9.70 0.29 -5.68
N TYR A 70 9.40 -0.19 -4.47
CA TYR A 70 10.35 -0.37 -3.40
C TYR A 70 10.20 -1.76 -2.79
N LYS A 71 11.26 -2.56 -2.88
CA LYS A 71 11.30 -3.89 -2.27
C LYS A 71 11.40 -3.75 -0.75
N LEU A 72 10.43 -4.28 -0.02
CA LEU A 72 10.39 -4.11 1.43
C LEU A 72 11.49 -4.86 2.17
N SER A 73 12.02 -5.91 1.57
CA SER A 73 13.17 -6.65 2.12
C SER A 73 14.52 -6.00 1.79
N ASP A 74 14.55 -4.85 1.10
CA ASP A 74 15.78 -4.13 0.81
C ASP A 74 16.31 -3.44 2.07
N LYS A 75 17.59 -3.67 2.39
CA LYS A 75 18.25 -3.11 3.58
C LYS A 75 18.44 -1.59 3.50
N ASN A 76 18.42 -1.04 2.29
CA ASN A 76 18.54 0.40 2.06
C ASN A 76 17.19 1.12 2.17
N LEU A 77 16.08 0.37 2.28
CA LEU A 77 14.76 0.93 2.47
C LEU A 77 14.49 1.19 3.96
N LYS A 78 13.99 2.39 4.26
CA LYS A 78 13.47 2.72 5.58
C LYS A 78 12.12 3.41 5.46
N LEU A 79 11.13 2.88 6.15
CA LEU A 79 9.80 3.48 6.25
C LEU A 79 9.67 4.19 7.60
N GLN A 80 9.08 5.38 7.59
CA GLN A 80 8.73 6.11 8.80
C GLN A 80 7.29 6.57 8.71
N HIS A 81 6.53 6.27 9.77
CA HIS A 81 5.22 6.85 10.01
C HIS A 81 5.32 7.75 11.23
N GLU A 82 4.83 8.98 11.11
CA GLU A 82 4.83 9.96 12.19
C GLU A 82 3.44 10.58 12.36
N PRO A 83 2.78 10.35 13.50
CA PRO A 83 1.53 11.02 13.82
C PRO A 83 1.78 12.47 14.27
N SER A 84 0.91 13.39 13.85
CA SER A 84 0.79 14.75 14.39
C SER A 84 -0.65 15.02 14.85
N LEU A 85 -0.90 16.15 15.52
CA LEU A 85 -2.21 16.51 16.08
C LEU A 85 -3.36 16.42 15.06
N ASP A 86 -3.12 16.87 13.82
CA ASP A 86 -4.17 16.98 12.79
C ASP A 86 -3.89 16.15 11.53
N SER A 87 -2.68 15.62 11.38
CA SER A 87 -2.26 14.92 10.17
C SER A 87 -1.24 13.83 10.46
N TYR A 88 -1.15 12.83 9.60
CA TYR A 88 -0.10 11.82 9.60
C TYR A 88 0.87 12.09 8.47
N SER A 89 2.14 11.72 8.69
CA SER A 89 3.19 11.78 7.69
C SER A 89 3.78 10.39 7.48
N PHE A 90 3.72 9.90 6.25
CA PHE A 90 4.42 8.70 5.82
C PHE A 90 5.61 9.08 4.96
N ARG A 91 6.80 8.56 5.29
CA ARG A 91 8.05 8.84 4.58
C ARG A 91 8.74 7.56 4.18
N VAL A 92 9.22 7.54 2.94
CA VAL A 92 10.03 6.47 2.37
C VAL A 92 11.43 7.03 2.14
N TYR A 93 12.41 6.38 2.75
CA TYR A 93 13.82 6.66 2.51
C TYR A 93 14.44 5.47 1.77
N TYR A 94 15.23 5.77 0.75
CA TYR A 94 16.01 4.79 0.00
C TYR A 94 17.46 5.28 -0.08
N GLU A 95 18.40 4.42 0.32
CA GLU A 95 19.83 4.79 0.41
C GLU A 95 20.08 6.05 1.28
N GLY A 96 19.25 6.23 2.31
CA GLY A 96 19.31 7.38 3.21
C GLY A 96 18.68 8.68 2.67
N LEU A 97 18.20 8.69 1.42
CA LEU A 97 17.53 9.84 0.82
C LEU A 97 16.02 9.72 0.95
N LEU A 98 15.34 10.83 1.27
CA LEU A 98 13.89 10.91 1.24
C LEU A 98 13.42 10.84 -0.22
N VAL A 99 12.79 9.74 -0.61
CA VAL A 99 12.31 9.52 -1.98
C VAL A 99 10.81 9.75 -2.14
N CYS A 100 10.04 9.58 -1.06
CA CYS A 100 8.62 9.91 -1.04
C CYS A 100 8.19 10.41 0.34
N GLU A 101 7.32 11.43 0.37
CA GLU A 101 6.59 11.86 1.56
C GLU A 101 5.10 12.00 1.21
N LYS A 102 4.22 11.48 2.06
CA LYS A 102 2.77 11.75 2.00
C LYS A 102 2.29 12.26 3.34
N LYS A 103 1.68 13.45 3.31
CA LYS A 103 0.89 13.97 4.42
C LYS A 103 -0.58 13.67 4.14
N TYR A 104 -1.28 13.18 5.15
CA TYR A 104 -2.68 12.80 5.02
C TYR A 104 -3.42 13.06 6.32
N ASN A 105 -4.73 13.28 6.24
CA ASN A 105 -5.54 13.57 7.42
C ASN A 105 -5.67 12.31 8.28
N ARG A 106 -5.67 12.51 9.60
CA ARG A 106 -6.04 11.45 10.53
C ARG A 106 -7.47 11.00 10.21
N TRP A 107 -7.71 9.70 10.35
CA TRP A 107 -8.99 9.07 10.08
C TRP A 107 -9.98 9.42 11.19
N LYS A 108 -10.46 10.67 11.22
CA LYS A 108 -11.49 11.09 12.17
C LYS A 108 -12.90 10.69 11.72
N ASP A 109 -13.08 10.39 10.43
CA ASP A 109 -14.40 10.26 9.78
C ASP A 109 -14.62 8.93 9.05
N LEU A 110 -13.71 7.96 9.14
CA LEU A 110 -14.02 6.62 8.63
C LEU A 110 -14.93 5.95 9.66
N ASP A 111 -16.08 5.44 9.19
CA ASP A 111 -17.09 4.68 9.95
C ASP A 111 -16.53 3.29 10.31
N VAL A 112 -15.39 3.30 10.98
CA VAL A 112 -14.58 2.16 11.37
C VAL A 112 -14.99 1.80 12.78
N ASP A 113 -15.19 0.51 12.98
CA ASP A 113 -15.54 -0.05 14.28
C ASP A 113 -14.55 0.46 15.36
N PRO A 114 -15.03 1.06 16.47
CA PRO A 114 -14.18 1.65 17.52
C PRO A 114 -13.20 0.68 18.21
N TRP A 115 -13.38 -0.63 18.02
CA TRP A 115 -12.50 -1.68 18.51
C TRP A 115 -11.47 -2.15 17.48
N SER A 116 -11.46 -1.59 16.27
CA SER A 116 -10.43 -1.86 15.27
C SER A 116 -9.12 -1.17 15.64
N ASP A 117 -8.04 -1.96 15.69
CA ASP A 117 -6.68 -1.45 15.85
C ASP A 117 -6.35 -0.52 14.68
N GLU A 118 -5.80 0.67 14.96
CA GLU A 118 -5.44 1.68 13.94
C GLU A 118 -4.49 1.12 12.88
N SER A 119 -3.61 0.20 13.26
CA SER A 119 -2.70 -0.53 12.36
C SER A 119 -3.40 -1.53 11.44
N PHE A 120 -4.62 -1.94 11.77
CA PHE A 120 -5.43 -2.78 10.89
C PHE A 120 -6.03 -1.97 9.75
N VAL A 121 -6.33 -0.70 10.02
CA VAL A 121 -7.06 0.18 9.11
C VAL A 121 -6.05 0.95 8.26
N ASP A 122 -5.10 1.66 8.87
CA ASP A 122 -4.10 2.49 8.16
C ASP A 122 -2.98 1.67 7.51
N ILE A 123 -2.96 1.64 6.18
CA ILE A 123 -1.96 0.90 5.40
C ILE A 123 -0.52 1.38 5.67
N PHE A 124 -0.32 2.66 5.98
CA PHE A 124 1.01 3.23 6.21
C PHE A 124 1.55 2.83 7.58
N ILE A 125 0.70 2.84 8.61
CA ILE A 125 1.05 2.27 9.91
C ILE A 125 1.35 0.78 9.74
N TRP A 126 0.41 0.05 9.14
CA TRP A 126 0.49 -1.39 8.93
C TRP A 126 1.81 -1.82 8.27
N ILE A 127 2.22 -1.13 7.20
CA ILE A 127 3.42 -1.46 6.44
C ILE A 127 4.69 -0.99 7.14
N SER A 128 4.66 0.16 7.81
CA SER A 128 5.82 0.69 8.57
C SER A 128 6.19 -0.20 9.75
N GLU A 129 5.23 -0.93 10.33
CA GLU A 129 5.49 -1.90 11.40
C GLU A 129 5.98 -3.25 10.88
N ARG A 130 5.62 -3.62 9.65
CA ARG A 130 5.82 -4.98 9.11
C ARG A 130 6.97 -5.11 8.12
N TYR A 131 7.45 -4.03 7.51
CA TYR A 131 8.43 -4.14 6.42
C TYR A 131 9.75 -4.82 6.84
N ASN A 132 10.16 -4.72 8.11
CA ASN A 132 11.34 -5.42 8.65
C ASN A 132 11.02 -6.76 9.34
N ASN A 133 9.76 -7.18 9.36
CA ASN A 133 9.35 -8.43 9.99
C ASN A 133 9.62 -9.61 9.04
N LYS A 134 10.48 -10.55 9.46
CA LYS A 134 10.87 -11.70 8.63
C LYS A 134 9.70 -12.62 8.26
N ASP A 135 8.75 -12.82 9.16
CA ASP A 135 7.59 -13.68 8.91
C ASP A 135 6.68 -13.03 7.87
N PHE A 136 6.47 -11.71 7.96
CA PHE A 136 5.74 -10.96 6.94
C PHE A 136 6.40 -11.07 5.57
N ILE A 137 7.71 -10.81 5.47
CA ILE A 137 8.46 -10.94 4.21
C ILE A 137 8.31 -12.35 3.63
N THR A 138 8.49 -13.38 4.46
CA THR A 138 8.39 -14.78 4.03
C THR A 138 6.98 -15.10 3.54
N LEU A 139 5.95 -14.71 4.30
CA LEU A 139 4.54 -14.95 3.95
C LEU A 139 4.10 -14.19 2.70
N TRP A 140 4.72 -13.05 2.39
CA TRP A 140 4.39 -12.21 1.23
C TRP A 140 5.39 -12.35 0.08
N THR A 141 6.25 -13.36 0.12
CA THR A 141 7.00 -13.84 -1.03
C THR A 141 6.18 -14.95 -1.71
N ILE A 142 6.08 -14.92 -3.05
CA ILE A 142 5.34 -15.92 -3.85
C ILE A 142 6.30 -16.95 -4.41
#